data_AF-A0A8T7HYD1-F1
#
_entry.id   AF-A0A8T7HYD1-F1
#
_cell.length_a   1.000
_cell.length_b   1.000
_cell.length_c   1.000
_cell.angle_alpha   90.00
_cell.angle_beta   90.00
_cell.angle_gamma   90.00
#
_symmetry.space_group_name_H-M   'P 1'
#
loop_
_entity.id
_entity.type
_entity.pdbx_description
1 polymer ?
#
loop_
_entity_poly.entity_id
_entity_poly.type
_entity_poly.pdbx_seq_one_letter_code
_entity_poly.pdbx_strand_id
1 'polypeptide(L)'
;MKSLPVIKLLLVMVLSTGLAAEGKWSSNFGLMSEYHFRGVAQTTDASAYGGVDYENGGWYAGSWAADVNDGLEVDLYFGHNWQLDKVELSLGATSYQYSGDFDSEYNEVNLGFGFQSFKLDAAVGTRSEDLGLAIPEQDYTFLLATYTVDAFSIKLGNWSGDIEGSYLELGYGFTIGEFDTGIALIVSNSDLDDDETLVFQIGKSFDL
;
A
#
# COMPACT_ATOMS: atom_id res chain seq x y z
N MET A 1 -34.73 16.24 17.04
CA MET A 1 -34.06 15.82 15.79
C MET A 1 -33.83 14.32 15.91
N LYS A 2 -34.42 13.52 15.02
CA LYS A 2 -34.32 12.05 15.07
C LYS A 2 -33.02 11.63 14.40
N SER A 3 -32.16 10.93 15.12
CA SER A 3 -30.93 10.31 14.60
C SER A 3 -31.28 9.25 13.55
N LEU A 4 -30.62 9.30 12.40
CA LEU A 4 -30.73 8.24 11.37
C LEU A 4 -30.00 6.97 11.86
N PRO A 5 -30.51 5.77 11.56
CA PRO A 5 -29.82 4.53 11.89
C PRO A 5 -28.70 4.26 10.87
N VAL A 6 -27.51 4.00 11.40
CA VAL A 6 -26.34 3.49 10.65
C VAL A 6 -26.72 2.14 10.03
N ILE A 7 -26.66 2.06 8.70
CA ILE A 7 -26.87 0.83 7.94
C ILE A 7 -25.61 -0.03 8.10
N LYS A 8 -25.69 -1.08 8.93
CA LYS A 8 -24.68 -2.14 8.95
C LYS A 8 -24.79 -2.95 7.65
N LEU A 9 -23.80 -2.82 6.78
CA LEU A 9 -23.68 -3.63 5.58
C LEU A 9 -23.33 -5.07 6.00
N LEU A 10 -24.29 -5.98 5.90
CA LEU A 10 -24.10 -7.41 6.15
C LEU A 10 -23.70 -8.07 4.83
N LEU A 11 -22.41 -8.35 4.63
CA LEU A 11 -21.92 -9.08 3.47
C LEU A 11 -22.22 -10.57 3.67
N VAL A 12 -23.21 -11.09 2.95
CA VAL A 12 -23.50 -12.53 2.90
C VAL A 12 -22.60 -13.15 1.84
N MET A 13 -21.53 -13.84 2.27
CA MET A 13 -20.72 -14.69 1.39
C MET A 13 -21.48 -15.97 1.05
N VAL A 14 -21.82 -16.14 -0.24
CA VAL A 14 -22.25 -17.43 -0.79
C VAL A 14 -20.98 -18.27 -1.00
N LEU A 15 -20.75 -19.27 -0.14
CA LEU A 15 -19.70 -20.26 -0.37
C LEU A 15 -20.06 -21.09 -1.62
N SER A 16 -19.30 -20.91 -2.69
CA SER A 16 -19.20 -21.91 -3.76
C SER A 16 -18.02 -22.83 -3.43
N THR A 17 -18.33 -24.10 -3.18
CA THR A 17 -17.33 -25.15 -2.97
C THR A 17 -16.75 -25.58 -4.31
N GLY A 18 -15.47 -25.32 -4.54
CA GLY A 18 -14.76 -25.77 -5.74
C GLY A 18 -13.25 -25.80 -5.54
N LEU A 19 -12.72 -27.02 -5.49
CA LEU A 19 -11.31 -27.43 -5.61
C LEU A 19 -10.33 -26.86 -4.58
N ALA A 20 -9.70 -27.76 -3.81
CA ALA A 20 -8.52 -27.44 -3.02
C ALA A 20 -7.39 -26.98 -3.94
N ALA A 21 -7.28 -25.66 -4.11
CA ALA A 21 -6.02 -25.06 -4.49
C ALA A 21 -5.15 -25.02 -3.22
N GLU A 22 -3.99 -25.69 -3.30
CA GLU A 22 -2.94 -25.51 -2.28
C GLU A 22 -2.58 -24.04 -2.32
N GLY A 23 -2.89 -23.34 -1.23
CA GLY A 23 -2.52 -21.93 -1.13
C GLY A 23 -1.00 -21.80 -1.03
N LYS A 24 -0.48 -20.73 -1.62
CA LYS A 24 0.94 -20.43 -1.64
C LYS A 24 1.26 -19.45 -0.53
N TRP A 25 2.34 -19.72 0.18
CA TRP A 25 2.90 -18.78 1.14
C TRP A 25 4.15 -18.16 0.53
N SER A 26 4.31 -16.86 0.70
CA SER A 26 5.57 -16.17 0.38
C SER A 26 5.95 -15.21 1.50
N SER A 27 7.21 -14.83 1.53
CA SER A 27 7.71 -13.79 2.42
C SER A 27 8.71 -12.90 1.71
N ASN A 28 8.90 -11.70 2.25
CA ASN A 28 9.91 -10.77 1.77
C ASN A 28 10.56 -10.03 2.94
N PHE A 29 11.80 -9.56 2.74
CA PHE A 29 12.45 -8.60 3.62
C PHE A 29 13.44 -7.74 2.85
N GLY A 30 13.73 -6.57 3.38
CA GLY A 30 14.69 -5.66 2.75
C GLY A 30 15.02 -4.44 3.60
N LEU A 31 15.75 -3.54 2.96
CA LEU A 31 16.15 -2.25 3.48
C LEU A 31 15.89 -1.19 2.41
N MET A 32 15.48 -0.01 2.84
CA MET A 32 15.44 1.19 2.01
C MET A 32 16.16 2.34 2.72
N SER A 33 16.75 3.25 1.95
CA SER A 33 17.50 4.39 2.51
C SER A 33 16.59 5.37 3.25
N GLU A 34 15.35 5.51 2.78
CA GLU A 34 14.24 6.22 3.40
C GLU A 34 12.95 5.50 2.98
N TYR A 35 11.96 5.44 3.86
CA TYR A 35 10.65 4.88 3.56
C TYR A 35 9.66 6.00 3.28
N HIS A 36 8.97 5.95 2.14
CA HIS A 36 7.87 6.86 1.82
C HIS A 36 6.56 6.09 1.65
N PHE A 37 5.52 6.54 2.34
CA PHE A 37 4.15 6.09 2.14
C PHE A 37 3.43 7.09 1.24
N ARG A 38 3.15 6.68 -0.01
CA ARG A 38 2.38 7.45 -0.99
C ARG A 38 2.86 8.92 -1.12
N GLY A 39 4.18 9.06 -1.24
CA GLY A 39 4.85 10.34 -1.42
C GLY A 39 5.35 10.98 -0.11
N VAL A 40 4.84 10.58 1.06
CA VAL A 40 5.17 11.19 2.34
C VAL A 40 6.24 10.37 3.07
N ALA A 41 7.34 11.01 3.46
CA ALA A 41 8.41 10.35 4.20
C ALA A 41 7.92 9.81 5.56
N GLN A 42 8.17 8.52 5.81
CA GLN A 42 7.90 7.82 7.07
C GLN A 42 9.17 7.69 7.92
N THR A 43 10.33 7.68 7.26
CA THR A 43 11.66 7.80 7.88
C THR A 43 12.48 8.84 7.14
N THR A 44 13.44 9.46 7.84
CA THR A 44 14.51 10.27 7.22
C THR A 44 15.87 9.55 7.22
N ASP A 45 15.86 8.30 7.69
CA ASP A 45 16.96 7.36 7.74
C ASP A 45 16.52 5.99 7.22
N ALA A 46 17.46 5.05 7.21
CA ALA A 46 17.23 3.74 6.61
C ALA A 46 16.15 2.97 7.38
N SER A 47 15.17 2.45 6.65
CA SER A 47 14.09 1.62 7.19
C SER A 47 14.27 0.16 6.78
N ALA A 48 14.10 -0.74 7.74
CA ALA A 48 13.96 -2.17 7.46
C ALA A 48 12.50 -2.52 7.29
N TYR A 49 12.23 -3.50 6.42
CA TYR A 49 10.88 -3.98 6.19
C TYR A 49 10.83 -5.48 5.95
N GLY A 50 9.63 -6.04 6.09
CA GLY A 50 9.33 -7.40 5.65
C GLY A 50 7.85 -7.73 5.70
N GLY A 51 7.50 -8.83 5.05
CA GLY A 51 6.11 -9.27 4.95
C GLY A 51 5.96 -10.76 4.75
N VAL A 52 4.73 -11.22 4.94
CA VAL A 52 4.28 -12.58 4.70
C VAL A 52 2.93 -12.53 4.00
N ASP A 53 2.80 -13.30 2.93
CA ASP A 53 1.65 -13.33 2.06
C ASP A 53 1.11 -14.75 1.94
N TYR A 54 -0.21 -14.87 1.82
CA TYR A 54 -0.91 -16.09 1.45
C TYR A 54 -1.81 -15.82 0.25
N GLU A 55 -1.69 -16.64 -0.79
CA GLU A 55 -2.53 -16.57 -1.98
C GLU A 55 -3.23 -17.90 -2.26
N ASN A 56 -4.52 -17.83 -2.57
CA ASN A 56 -5.29 -19.01 -2.96
C ASN A 56 -6.46 -18.66 -3.90
N GLY A 57 -6.37 -19.11 -5.16
CA GLY A 57 -7.49 -19.04 -6.09
C GLY A 57 -7.99 -17.62 -6.37
N GLY A 58 -7.09 -16.63 -6.38
CA GLY A 58 -7.41 -15.20 -6.55
C GLY A 58 -7.57 -14.46 -5.23
N TRP A 59 -7.91 -15.14 -4.13
CA TRP A 59 -7.86 -14.54 -2.80
C TRP A 59 -6.41 -14.35 -2.36
N TYR A 60 -6.15 -13.23 -1.68
CA TYR A 60 -4.89 -13.00 -0.99
C TYR A 60 -5.16 -12.42 0.40
N ALA A 61 -4.27 -12.70 1.33
CA ALA A 61 -4.18 -12.03 2.61
C ALA A 61 -2.73 -12.02 3.07
N GLY A 62 -2.33 -10.99 3.79
CA GLY A 62 -0.95 -10.90 4.25
C GLY A 62 -0.76 -9.82 5.29
N SER A 63 0.49 -9.71 5.71
CA SER A 63 0.96 -8.65 6.58
C SER A 63 2.27 -8.10 6.07
N TRP A 64 2.48 -6.81 6.25
CA TRP A 64 3.76 -6.15 6.01
C TRP A 64 4.10 -5.30 7.23
N ALA A 65 5.38 -5.06 7.49
CA ALA A 65 5.81 -4.17 8.54
C ALA A 65 7.11 -3.48 8.16
N ALA A 66 7.29 -2.26 8.66
CA ALA A 66 8.54 -1.53 8.54
C ALA A 66 8.83 -0.65 9.75
N ASP A 67 10.11 -0.33 9.93
CA ASP A 67 10.55 0.72 10.82
C ASP A 67 10.05 2.08 10.30
N VAL A 68 9.47 2.88 11.20
CA VAL A 68 9.10 4.29 10.96
C VAL A 68 9.86 5.17 11.95
N ASN A 69 9.81 6.50 11.78
CA ASN A 69 10.60 7.44 12.59
C ASN A 69 10.46 7.22 14.12
N ASP A 70 9.25 6.88 14.59
CA ASP A 70 9.04 6.41 15.95
C ASP A 70 8.14 5.18 15.97
N GLY A 71 8.75 4.00 16.10
CA GLY A 71 8.05 2.73 16.21
C GLY A 71 8.00 1.95 14.89
N LEU A 72 6.91 1.24 14.70
CA LEU A 72 6.65 0.36 13.55
C LEU A 72 5.31 0.70 12.92
N GLU A 73 5.26 0.64 11.59
CA GLU A 73 4.05 0.43 10.83
C GLU A 73 3.84 -1.07 10.62
N VAL A 74 2.60 -1.55 10.79
CA VAL A 74 2.18 -2.93 10.56
C VAL A 74 0.88 -2.92 9.76
N ASP A 75 0.95 -3.49 8.57
CA ASP A 75 -0.15 -3.55 7.63
C ASP A 75 -0.78 -4.93 7.68
N LEU A 76 -2.10 -4.96 7.62
CA LEU A 76 -2.89 -6.16 7.42
C LEU A 76 -3.80 -5.95 6.21
N TYR A 77 -3.66 -6.79 5.21
CA TYR A 77 -4.46 -6.69 4.00
C TYR A 77 -5.09 -8.02 3.63
N PHE A 78 -6.25 -7.93 3.00
CA PHE A 78 -6.90 -9.04 2.34
C PHE A 78 -7.66 -8.56 1.10
N GLY A 79 -7.80 -9.42 0.11
CA GLY A 79 -8.54 -9.07 -1.09
C GLY A 79 -8.69 -10.22 -2.06
N HIS A 80 -9.18 -9.89 -3.24
CA HIS A 80 -9.34 -10.81 -4.34
C HIS A 80 -8.92 -10.16 -5.66
N ASN A 81 -8.16 -10.89 -6.46
CA ASN A 81 -7.73 -10.52 -7.80
C ASN A 81 -8.48 -11.35 -8.85
N TRP A 82 -9.01 -10.67 -9.87
CA TRP A 82 -9.60 -11.30 -11.04
C TRP A 82 -8.71 -11.07 -12.26
N GLN A 83 -8.25 -12.16 -12.87
CA GLN A 83 -7.54 -12.11 -14.15
C GLN A 83 -8.52 -12.36 -15.31
N LEU A 84 -8.69 -11.37 -16.18
CA LEU A 84 -9.56 -11.38 -17.35
C LEU A 84 -8.72 -11.11 -18.61
N ASP A 85 -8.04 -12.15 -19.11
CA ASP A 85 -7.09 -12.05 -20.22
C ASP A 85 -5.96 -11.03 -19.92
N LYS A 86 -5.99 -9.84 -20.54
CA LYS A 86 -5.02 -8.76 -20.31
C LYS A 86 -5.44 -7.76 -19.23
N VAL A 87 -6.66 -7.89 -18.73
CA VAL A 87 -7.20 -7.02 -17.68
C VAL A 87 -7.06 -7.73 -16.35
N GLU A 88 -6.53 -7.01 -15.37
CA GLU A 88 -6.50 -7.40 -13.97
C GLU A 88 -7.44 -6.46 -13.21
N LEU A 89 -8.28 -7.01 -12.33
CA LEU A 89 -9.10 -6.23 -11.41
C LEU A 89 -8.81 -6.70 -10.00
N SER A 90 -8.78 -5.79 -9.04
CA SER A 90 -8.65 -6.14 -7.62
C SER A 90 -9.66 -5.39 -6.76
N LEU A 91 -10.09 -6.05 -5.70
CA LEU A 91 -10.85 -5.47 -4.59
C LEU A 91 -10.21 -5.98 -3.31
N GLY A 92 -9.88 -5.08 -2.40
CA GLY A 92 -9.28 -5.43 -1.12
C GLY A 92 -9.65 -4.46 -0.02
N ALA A 93 -9.14 -4.74 1.17
CA ALA A 93 -9.09 -3.80 2.26
C ALA A 93 -7.74 -3.92 2.96
N THR A 94 -7.25 -2.78 3.44
CA THR A 94 -5.98 -2.67 4.13
C THR A 94 -6.17 -1.88 5.41
N SER A 95 -5.50 -2.34 6.47
CA SER A 95 -5.44 -1.69 7.77
C SER A 95 -3.98 -1.45 8.11
N TYR A 96 -3.60 -0.19 8.27
CA TYR A 96 -2.25 0.26 8.63
C TYR A 96 -2.27 0.59 10.12
N GLN A 97 -1.46 -0.11 10.91
CA GLN A 97 -1.39 0.03 12.35
C GLN A 97 -0.03 0.60 12.73
N TYR A 98 -0.03 1.66 13.52
CA TYR A 98 1.20 2.30 13.96
C TYR A 98 1.43 2.03 15.45
N SER A 99 2.70 1.85 15.80
CA SER A 99 3.19 1.84 17.17
C SER A 99 4.13 3.02 17.38
N GLY A 100 4.34 3.40 18.64
CA GLY A 100 5.07 4.64 18.95
C GLY A 100 4.16 5.87 18.79
N ASP A 101 4.77 7.05 18.83
CA ASP A 101 4.07 8.34 18.74
C ASP A 101 4.29 8.99 17.36
N PHE A 102 4.29 8.18 16.30
CA PHE A 102 4.58 8.64 14.92
C PHE A 102 3.32 9.00 14.11
N ASP A 103 2.36 8.08 14.03
CA ASP A 103 1.10 8.24 13.29
C ASP A 103 -0.02 7.44 13.97
N SER A 104 -1.25 7.56 13.49
CA SER A 104 -2.44 6.82 13.88
C SER A 104 -2.85 5.83 12.78
N GLU A 105 -3.80 4.96 13.12
CA GLU A 105 -4.29 3.89 12.25
C GLU A 105 -4.97 4.42 10.97
N TYR A 106 -4.77 3.75 9.84
CA TYR A 106 -5.52 3.98 8.60
C TYR A 106 -6.28 2.71 8.22
N ASN A 107 -7.54 2.85 7.79
CA ASN A 107 -8.32 1.74 7.25
C ASN A 107 -8.94 2.13 5.92
N GLU A 108 -8.79 1.28 4.91
CA GLU A 108 -9.22 1.59 3.56
C GLU A 108 -9.77 0.38 2.80
N VAL A 109 -10.63 0.69 1.82
CA VAL A 109 -11.04 -0.24 0.77
C VAL A 109 -10.24 0.10 -0.50
N ASN A 110 -9.67 -0.92 -1.11
CA ASN A 110 -8.80 -0.81 -2.28
C ASN A 110 -9.50 -1.34 -3.53
N LEU A 111 -9.35 -0.63 -4.63
CA LEU A 111 -9.77 -1.03 -5.97
C LEU A 111 -8.58 -0.89 -6.92
N GLY A 112 -8.33 -1.92 -7.71
CA GLY A 112 -7.27 -1.90 -8.71
C GLY A 112 -7.78 -2.28 -10.10
N PHE A 113 -7.17 -1.66 -11.10
CA PHE A 113 -7.32 -1.98 -12.51
C PHE A 113 -5.93 -2.07 -13.14
N GLY A 114 -5.61 -3.19 -13.75
CA GLY A 114 -4.39 -3.39 -14.53
C GLY A 114 -4.70 -3.69 -16.00
N PHE A 115 -3.92 -3.11 -16.90
CA PHE A 115 -3.89 -3.48 -18.31
C PHE A 115 -2.47 -3.36 -18.87
N GLN A 116 -1.83 -4.51 -19.09
CA GLN A 116 -0.44 -4.58 -19.54
C GLN A 116 0.49 -3.77 -18.61
N SER A 117 1.24 -2.81 -19.16
CA SER A 117 2.15 -1.92 -18.44
C SER A 117 1.47 -0.88 -17.57
N PHE A 118 0.16 -0.70 -17.68
CA PHE A 118 -0.57 0.35 -16.97
C PHE A 118 -1.36 -0.23 -15.78
N LYS A 119 -1.31 0.45 -14.65
CA LYS A 119 -2.16 0.19 -13.48
C LYS A 119 -2.80 1.48 -12.99
N LEU A 120 -4.02 1.37 -12.51
CA LEU A 120 -4.74 2.41 -11.80
C LEU A 120 -5.29 1.82 -10.51
N ASP A 121 -4.88 2.38 -9.38
CA ASP A 121 -5.30 1.97 -8.05
C ASP A 121 -6.05 3.13 -7.38
N ALA A 122 -7.07 2.78 -6.62
CA ALA A 122 -7.85 3.70 -5.82
C ALA A 122 -8.02 3.14 -4.42
N ALA A 123 -7.85 3.97 -3.41
CA ALA A 123 -8.15 3.67 -2.03
C ALA A 123 -9.12 4.70 -1.48
N VAL A 124 -10.15 4.26 -0.77
CA VAL A 124 -11.04 5.13 0.00
C VAL A 124 -10.91 4.70 1.44
N GLY A 125 -10.48 5.62 2.30
CA GLY A 125 -10.12 5.28 3.66
C GLY A 125 -10.28 6.42 4.64
N THR A 126 -10.05 6.08 5.90
CA THR A 126 -10.09 7.00 7.03
C THR A 126 -8.82 6.79 7.85
N ARG A 127 -8.15 7.88 8.21
CA ARG A 127 -7.14 7.93 9.27
C ARG A 127 -7.86 8.19 10.59
N SER A 128 -7.66 7.31 11.55
CA SER A 128 -8.29 7.36 12.87
C SER A 128 -7.80 8.57 13.67
N GLU A 129 -8.69 9.14 14.49
CA GLU A 129 -8.32 10.15 15.48
C GLU A 129 -7.34 9.58 16.51
N ASP A 130 -6.30 10.35 16.81
CA ASP A 130 -5.46 10.16 18.00
C ASP A 130 -5.31 11.48 18.74
N LEU A 131 -5.99 11.59 19.89
CA LEU A 131 -5.96 12.78 20.73
C LEU A 131 -4.60 13.01 21.42
N GLY A 132 -3.80 11.96 21.62
CA GLY A 132 -2.46 12.04 22.18
C GLY A 132 -1.47 12.67 21.20
N LEU A 133 -1.65 12.40 19.91
CA LEU A 133 -0.83 12.93 18.81
C LEU A 133 -1.43 14.19 18.14
N ALA A 134 -2.60 14.63 18.59
CA ALA A 134 -3.37 15.72 18.00
C ALA A 134 -3.73 15.48 16.51
N ILE A 135 -3.93 14.21 16.15
CA ILE A 135 -4.38 13.79 14.82
C ILE A 135 -5.91 13.75 14.85
N PRO A 136 -6.62 14.55 14.04
CA PRO A 136 -8.06 14.41 13.89
C PRO A 136 -8.39 13.18 13.03
N GLU A 137 -9.64 12.71 13.10
CA GLU A 137 -10.16 11.80 12.08
C GLU A 137 -10.12 12.50 10.71
N GLN A 138 -9.61 11.82 9.69
CA GLN A 138 -9.48 12.36 8.33
C GLN A 138 -9.96 11.34 7.31
N ASP A 139 -11.01 11.67 6.56
CA ASP A 139 -11.49 10.88 5.44
C ASP A 139 -10.75 11.26 4.15
N TYR A 140 -10.30 10.26 3.40
CA TYR A 140 -9.55 10.50 2.17
C TYR A 140 -9.92 9.54 1.05
N THR A 141 -9.59 9.95 -0.17
CA THR A 141 -9.47 9.11 -1.35
C THR A 141 -8.07 9.29 -1.93
N PHE A 142 -7.36 8.19 -2.15
CA PHE A 142 -6.07 8.16 -2.81
C PHE A 142 -6.19 7.49 -4.18
N LEU A 143 -5.59 8.09 -5.20
CA LEU A 143 -5.49 7.55 -6.56
C LEU A 143 -4.03 7.41 -6.95
N LEU A 144 -3.68 6.31 -7.60
CA LEU A 144 -2.35 6.04 -8.11
C LEU A 144 -2.43 5.54 -9.55
N ALA A 145 -1.80 6.26 -10.47
CA ALA A 145 -1.54 5.74 -11.81
C ALA A 145 -0.09 5.28 -11.90
N THR A 146 0.13 4.04 -12.35
CA THR A 146 1.46 3.46 -12.54
C THR A 146 1.65 3.05 -14.00
N TYR A 147 2.79 3.37 -14.58
CA TYR A 147 3.23 2.85 -15.87
C TYR A 147 4.62 2.22 -15.74
N THR A 148 4.75 0.96 -16.15
CA THR A 148 6.01 0.21 -16.09
C THR A 148 6.43 -0.29 -17.46
N VAL A 149 7.67 0.02 -17.85
CA VAL A 149 8.28 -0.46 -19.09
C VAL A 149 9.71 -0.93 -18.82
N ASP A 150 9.96 -2.20 -19.10
CA ASP A 150 11.21 -2.88 -18.76
C ASP A 150 11.57 -2.67 -17.27
N ALA A 151 12.71 -2.03 -17.00
CA ALA A 151 13.21 -1.72 -15.67
C ALA A 151 12.69 -0.39 -15.10
N PHE A 152 11.96 0.41 -15.90
CA PHE A 152 11.54 1.75 -15.51
C PHE A 152 10.08 1.78 -15.07
N SER A 153 9.80 2.59 -14.05
CA SER A 153 8.43 2.90 -13.60
C SER A 153 8.21 4.39 -13.47
N ILE A 154 6.98 4.81 -13.74
CA ILE A 154 6.46 6.14 -13.44
C ILE A 154 5.21 5.96 -12.60
N LYS A 155 5.13 6.66 -11.47
CA LYS A 155 3.95 6.71 -10.62
C LYS A 155 3.49 8.15 -10.45
N LEU A 156 2.18 8.35 -10.51
CA LEU A 156 1.52 9.61 -10.24
C LEU A 156 0.47 9.35 -9.16
N GLY A 157 0.74 9.80 -7.94
CA GLY A 157 -0.16 9.64 -6.80
C GLY A 157 -0.86 10.94 -6.45
N ASN A 158 -2.12 10.84 -6.02
CA ASN A 158 -2.91 11.99 -5.59
C ASN A 158 -3.81 11.62 -4.41
N TRP A 159 -3.72 12.41 -3.35
CA TRP A 159 -4.61 12.43 -2.20
C TRP A 159 -5.71 13.48 -2.40
N SER A 160 -6.91 13.18 -1.92
CA SER A 160 -8.05 14.10 -1.91
C SER A 160 -8.97 13.84 -0.71
N GLY A 161 -9.67 14.86 -0.22
CA GLY A 161 -10.48 14.79 0.99
C GLY A 161 -9.86 15.62 2.12
N ASP A 162 -9.81 15.09 3.33
CA ASP A 162 -9.17 15.75 4.48
C ASP A 162 -7.64 15.64 4.44
N ILE A 163 -7.11 14.77 3.58
CA ILE A 163 -5.70 14.70 3.19
C ILE A 163 -5.64 15.04 1.69
N GLU A 164 -4.83 16.04 1.33
CA GLU A 164 -4.68 16.52 -0.04
C GLU A 164 -3.22 16.49 -0.48
N GLY A 165 -3.00 16.44 -1.79
CA GLY A 165 -1.67 16.62 -2.38
C GLY A 165 -1.32 15.55 -3.40
N SER A 166 -0.13 15.64 -3.97
CA SER A 166 0.29 14.74 -5.06
C SER A 166 1.79 14.56 -5.12
N TYR A 167 2.22 13.42 -5.69
CA TYR A 167 3.62 13.13 -5.92
C TYR A 167 3.85 12.46 -7.28
N LEU A 168 5.07 12.64 -7.78
CA LEU A 168 5.65 11.90 -8.90
C LEU A 168 6.73 10.98 -8.32
N GLU A 169 6.76 9.72 -8.75
CA GLU A 169 7.89 8.84 -8.52
C GLU A 169 8.40 8.28 -9.86
N LEU A 170 9.71 8.37 -10.07
CA LEU A 170 10.42 7.78 -11.21
C LEU A 170 11.35 6.68 -10.69
N GLY A 171 11.06 5.43 -11.03
CA GLY A 171 11.80 4.27 -10.54
C GLY A 171 12.64 3.57 -11.62
N TYR A 172 13.74 2.97 -11.18
CA TYR A 172 14.56 2.04 -11.95
C TYR A 172 14.90 0.80 -11.10
N GLY A 173 14.41 -0.36 -11.53
CA GLY A 173 14.63 -1.66 -10.87
C GLY A 173 15.68 -2.52 -11.58
N PHE A 174 16.51 -3.20 -10.81
CA PHE A 174 17.53 -4.13 -11.31
C PHE A 174 17.88 -5.19 -10.27
N THR A 175 18.54 -6.27 -10.69
CA THR A 175 18.89 -7.39 -9.81
C THR A 175 20.41 -7.41 -9.54
N ILE A 176 20.79 -7.54 -8.27
CA ILE A 176 22.18 -7.80 -7.84
C ILE A 176 22.23 -9.17 -7.19
N GLY A 177 22.74 -10.17 -7.93
CA GLY A 177 22.77 -11.55 -7.43
C GLY A 177 21.35 -12.11 -7.28
N GLU A 178 20.94 -12.38 -6.05
CA GLU A 178 19.60 -12.87 -5.71
C GLU A 178 18.70 -11.77 -5.07
N PHE A 179 19.16 -10.52 -5.09
CA PHE A 179 18.46 -9.40 -4.50
C PHE A 179 17.83 -8.51 -5.56
N ASP A 180 16.59 -8.13 -5.33
CA ASP A 180 15.89 -7.10 -6.09
C ASP A 180 16.31 -5.75 -5.54
N THR A 181 16.78 -4.88 -6.42
CA THR A 181 17.32 -3.55 -6.09
C THR A 181 16.56 -2.49 -6.87
N GLY A 182 16.39 -1.32 -6.28
CA GLY A 182 15.72 -0.20 -6.91
C GLY A 182 16.36 1.13 -6.54
N ILE A 183 16.27 2.08 -7.47
CA ILE A 183 16.50 3.50 -7.20
C ILE A 183 15.23 4.24 -7.63
N ALA A 184 14.74 5.15 -6.81
CA ALA A 184 13.58 5.98 -7.11
C ALA A 184 13.87 7.44 -6.80
N LEU A 185 13.46 8.34 -7.68
CA LEU A 185 13.30 9.76 -7.37
C LEU A 185 11.84 10.00 -7.03
N ILE A 186 11.57 10.54 -5.85
CA ILE A 186 10.24 10.92 -5.37
C ILE A 186 10.19 12.43 -5.25
N VAL A 187 9.18 13.05 -5.85
CA VAL A 187 8.93 14.49 -5.78
C VAL A 187 7.49 14.70 -5.36
N SER A 188 7.29 15.25 -4.16
CA SER A 188 5.98 15.59 -3.63
C SER A 188 5.71 17.09 -3.74
N ASN A 189 4.44 17.48 -3.72
CA ASN A 189 4.07 18.89 -3.75
C ASN A 189 3.92 19.49 -2.35
N SER A 190 3.72 20.80 -2.29
CA SER A 190 3.57 21.55 -1.05
C SER A 190 2.33 21.23 -0.21
N ASP A 191 1.35 20.53 -0.77
CA ASP A 191 0.17 20.09 -0.01
C ASP A 191 0.47 18.77 0.75
N LEU A 192 1.52 18.04 0.35
CA LEU A 192 2.10 16.93 1.10
C LEU A 192 3.25 17.45 1.99
N ASP A 193 4.50 17.23 1.60
CA ASP A 193 5.71 17.55 2.35
C ASP A 193 6.73 18.43 1.60
N ASP A 194 6.43 18.84 0.35
CA ASP A 194 7.32 19.68 -0.51
C ASP A 194 8.75 19.14 -0.63
N ASP A 195 8.88 17.82 -0.86
CA ASP A 195 10.14 17.10 -0.78
C ASP A 195 10.62 16.55 -2.13
N GLU A 196 11.95 16.43 -2.27
CA GLU A 196 12.63 15.81 -3.42
C GLU A 196 13.69 14.83 -2.89
N THR A 197 13.39 13.54 -2.95
CA THR A 197 14.21 12.51 -2.30
C THR A 197 14.59 11.40 -3.28
N LEU A 198 15.86 10.98 -3.21
CA LEU A 198 16.38 9.83 -3.94
C LEU A 198 16.46 8.62 -3.00
N VAL A 199 15.61 7.63 -3.23
CA VAL A 199 15.54 6.42 -2.42
C VAL A 199 16.28 5.28 -3.11
N PHE A 200 17.12 4.58 -2.35
CA PHE A 200 17.69 3.29 -2.72
C PHE A 200 17.01 2.18 -1.92
N GLN A 201 16.64 1.08 -2.56
CA GLN A 201 16.09 -0.10 -1.89
C GLN A 201 16.79 -1.38 -2.33
N ILE A 202 16.90 -2.34 -1.42
CA ILE A 202 17.36 -3.69 -1.69
C ILE A 202 16.55 -4.69 -0.85
N GLY A 203 16.04 -5.73 -1.48
CA GLY A 203 15.23 -6.75 -0.81
C GLY A 203 15.31 -8.10 -1.49
N LYS A 204 14.65 -9.09 -0.88
CA LYS A 204 14.52 -10.43 -1.42
C LYS A 204 13.19 -11.05 -1.03
N SER A 205 12.60 -11.79 -1.97
CA SER A 205 11.38 -12.57 -1.77
C SER A 205 11.66 -14.07 -1.76
N PHE A 206 10.82 -14.82 -1.06
CA PHE A 206 10.93 -16.26 -0.85
C PHE A 206 9.56 -16.92 -1.02
N ASP A 207 9.54 -18.06 -1.72
CA ASP A 207 8.43 -19.01 -1.65
C ASP A 207 8.64 -19.92 -0.43
N LEU A 208 7.59 -20.17 0.36
CA LEU A 208 7.63 -20.95 1.60
C LEU A 208 7.09 -22.38 1.47
#